data_AF-A0A441BXP2-F1
#
_entry.id   AF-A0A441BXP2-F1
#
_cell.length_a   1.000
_cell.length_b   1.000
_cell.length_c   1.000
_cell.angle_alpha   90.00
_cell.angle_beta   90.00
_cell.angle_gamma   90.00
#
_symmetry.space_group_name_H-M   'P 1'
#
loop_
_entity.id
_entity.type
_entity.pdbx_description
1 polymer ?
#
loop_
_entity_poly.entity_id
_entity_poly.type
_entity_poly.pdbx_seq_one_letter_code
_entity_poly.pdbx_strand_id
1 'polypeptide(L)'
;LDITDANVNDAQVGRQITIEAGATYVFDKGYCHYGWWTAIAEAGSIFVTRPKSNMRLALLRDRPIAEPQGDGFLVVEDSEVSLVSKAACKLPMRLRRLRVQRETGDTITLLTNDLERS
;
A
#
# COMPACT_ATOMS: atom_id res chain seq x y z
N LEU A 1 7.45 -25.50 -1.96
CA LEU A 1 6.24 -24.83 -2.50
C LEU A 1 5.14 -25.10 -1.51
N ASP A 2 5.16 -24.38 -0.39
CA ASP A 2 4.15 -24.50 0.66
C ASP A 2 3.03 -23.51 0.37
N ILE A 3 1.89 -24.04 -0.05
CA ILE A 3 0.63 -23.31 -0.16
C ILE A 3 -0.08 -23.53 1.18
N THR A 4 -0.05 -22.54 2.06
CA THR A 4 -0.72 -22.61 3.36
C THR A 4 -2.21 -22.30 3.23
N ASP A 5 -3.05 -23.10 3.90
CA ASP A 5 -4.51 -23.02 3.93
C ASP A 5 -5.06 -21.62 4.23
N ALA A 6 -6.15 -21.28 3.54
CA ALA A 6 -6.81 -19.97 3.47
C ALA A 6 -7.48 -19.48 4.76
N ASN A 7 -7.07 -19.95 5.94
CA ASN A 7 -7.72 -19.61 7.22
C ASN A 7 -6.77 -19.44 8.41
N VAL A 8 -5.45 -19.37 8.18
CA VAL A 8 -4.51 -18.92 9.22
C VAL A 8 -4.68 -17.42 9.35
N ASN A 9 -5.11 -16.95 10.52
CA ASN A 9 -5.25 -15.53 10.83
C ASN A 9 -4.02 -14.74 10.33
N ASP A 10 -4.23 -13.88 9.33
CA ASP A 10 -3.20 -13.16 8.58
C ASP A 10 -2.24 -12.33 9.46
N ALA A 11 -2.59 -12.13 10.74
CA ALA A 11 -1.73 -11.55 11.77
C ALA A 11 -0.46 -12.39 12.08
N GLN A 12 -0.43 -13.69 11.75
CA GLN A 12 0.75 -14.54 12.00
C GLN A 12 1.81 -14.47 10.91
N VAL A 13 1.45 -14.26 9.63
CA VAL A 13 2.42 -14.26 8.52
C VAL A 13 3.36 -13.06 8.60
N GLY A 14 2.84 -11.87 8.96
CA GLY A 14 3.67 -10.67 9.15
C GLY A 14 4.67 -10.77 10.31
N ARG A 15 4.57 -11.77 11.20
CA ARG A 15 5.53 -11.99 12.29
C ARG A 15 6.73 -12.85 11.90
N GLN A 16 6.64 -13.60 10.80
CA GLN A 16 7.69 -14.55 10.40
C GLN A 16 8.63 -13.99 9.32
N ILE A 17 8.24 -12.93 8.62
CA ILE A 17 9.07 -12.29 7.61
C ILE A 17 10.00 -11.30 8.30
N THR A 18 11.30 -11.61 8.30
CA THR A 18 12.32 -10.64 8.70
C THR A 18 12.31 -9.49 7.70
N ILE A 19 12.19 -8.26 8.20
CA ILE A 19 12.21 -7.07 7.34
C ILE A 19 13.66 -6.74 7.02
N GLU A 20 13.99 -6.77 5.74
CA GLU A 20 15.24 -6.30 5.17
C GLU A 20 15.13 -4.79 4.93
N ALA A 21 16.09 -4.05 5.48
CA ALA A 21 16.14 -2.60 5.36
C ALA A 21 16.37 -2.18 3.90
N GLY A 22 15.61 -1.17 3.44
CA GLY A 22 15.68 -0.65 2.07
C GLY A 22 14.99 -1.50 1.00
N ALA A 23 14.39 -2.64 1.37
CA ALA A 23 13.64 -3.48 0.44
C ALA A 23 12.27 -2.89 0.07
N THR A 24 11.71 -3.37 -1.05
CA THR A 24 10.34 -3.05 -1.48
C THR A 24 9.44 -4.29 -1.37
N TYR A 25 8.40 -4.19 -0.55
CA TYR A 25 7.44 -5.24 -0.26
C TYR A 25 6.16 -5.05 -1.07
N VAL A 26 5.81 -6.00 -1.92
CA VAL A 26 4.56 -5.98 -2.68
C VAL A 26 3.64 -7.08 -2.18
N PHE A 27 2.42 -6.73 -1.75
CA PHE A 27 1.47 -7.70 -1.22
C PHE A 27 0.02 -7.33 -1.51
N ASP A 28 -0.83 -8.35 -1.62
CA ASP A 28 -2.22 -8.16 -2.02
C ASP A 28 -3.15 -7.70 -0.89
N LYS A 29 -4.34 -7.20 -1.27
CA LYS A 29 -5.47 -6.68 -0.48
C LYS A 29 -5.82 -7.48 0.77
N GLY A 30 -5.49 -8.78 0.84
CA GLY A 30 -5.69 -9.62 2.02
C GLY A 30 -4.82 -9.22 3.22
N TYR A 31 -3.59 -8.77 2.96
CA TYR A 31 -2.56 -8.53 3.98
C TYR A 31 -2.60 -7.09 4.50
N CYS A 32 -3.55 -6.82 5.41
CA CYS A 32 -3.68 -5.53 6.08
C CYS A 32 -3.29 -5.66 7.56
N HIS A 33 -2.00 -5.78 7.84
CA HIS A 33 -1.46 -5.78 9.19
C HIS A 33 -0.71 -4.46 9.45
N TYR A 34 -1.38 -3.49 10.05
CA TYR A 34 -0.81 -2.15 10.25
C TYR A 34 0.49 -2.16 11.06
N GLY A 35 0.66 -3.08 12.02
CA GLY A 35 1.93 -3.21 12.74
C GLY A 35 3.10 -3.63 11.84
N TRP A 36 2.83 -4.37 10.77
CA TRP A 36 3.85 -4.78 9.80
C TRP A 36 4.16 -3.65 8.83
N TRP A 37 3.14 -2.89 8.42
CA TRP A 37 3.33 -1.69 7.61
C TRP A 37 4.17 -0.65 8.35
N THR A 38 3.91 -0.45 9.65
CA THR A 38 4.73 0.38 10.52
C THR A 38 6.17 -0.13 10.60
N ALA A 39 6.37 -1.44 10.83
CA ALA A 39 7.71 -2.01 10.91
C ALA A 39 8.49 -1.89 9.59
N ILE A 40 7.83 -2.04 8.43
CA ILE A 40 8.44 -1.81 7.11
C ILE A 40 8.91 -0.36 7.01
N ALA A 41 8.05 0.59 7.36
CA ALA A 41 8.39 2.01 7.30
C ALA A 41 9.52 2.38 8.30
N GLU A 42 9.50 1.83 9.51
CA GLU A 42 10.55 2.03 10.53
C GLU A 42 11.91 1.45 10.08
N ALA A 43 11.91 0.38 9.29
CA ALA A 43 13.12 -0.19 8.70
C ALA A 43 13.66 0.62 7.49
N GLY A 44 13.03 1.75 7.14
CA GLY A 44 13.37 2.52 5.94
C GLY A 44 13.02 1.79 4.63
N SER A 45 12.14 0.78 4.73
CA SER A 45 11.70 -0.03 3.61
C SER A 45 10.36 0.47 3.07
N ILE A 46 10.00 0.01 1.89
CA ILE A 46 8.83 0.48 1.15
C ILE A 46 7.85 -0.64 0.96
N PHE A 47 6.55 -0.34 0.98
CA PHE A 47 5.52 -1.27 0.56
C PHE A 47 4.64 -0.74 -0.55
N VAL A 48 4.06 -1.65 -1.33
CA VAL A 48 3.00 -1.39 -2.30
C VAL A 48 1.89 -2.42 -2.10
N THR A 49 0.65 -1.96 -1.94
CA THR A 49 -0.50 -2.85 -1.72
C THR A 49 -1.78 -2.28 -2.28
N ARG A 50 -2.81 -3.11 -2.43
CA ARG A 50 -4.17 -2.66 -2.78
C ARG A 50 -4.96 -2.34 -1.51
N PRO A 51 -5.68 -1.20 -1.42
CA PRO A 51 -6.52 -0.92 -0.27
C PRO A 51 -7.67 -1.94 -0.14
N LYS A 52 -8.00 -2.32 1.11
CA LYS A 52 -9.25 -3.04 1.39
C LYS A 52 -10.44 -2.13 1.08
N SER A 53 -11.55 -2.70 0.60
CA SER A 53 -12.74 -1.92 0.22
C SER A 53 -13.38 -1.17 1.40
N ASN A 54 -13.17 -1.64 2.63
CA ASN A 54 -13.61 -0.98 3.85
C ASN A 54 -12.56 -0.03 4.46
N MET A 55 -11.39 0.13 3.82
CA MET A 55 -10.35 1.06 4.27
C MET A 55 -10.79 2.50 3.99
N ARG A 56 -10.88 3.31 5.05
CA ARG A 56 -11.20 4.73 4.93
C ARG A 56 -9.91 5.53 4.90
N LEU A 57 -9.76 6.35 3.86
CA LEU A 57 -8.60 7.20 3.64
C LEU A 57 -9.06 8.65 3.58
N ALA A 58 -8.38 9.53 4.31
CA ALA A 58 -8.58 10.97 4.20
C ALA A 58 -7.56 11.54 3.22
N LEU A 59 -8.03 12.28 2.21
CA LEU A 59 -7.16 13.02 1.31
C LEU A 59 -6.43 14.11 2.09
N LEU A 60 -5.11 14.17 1.93
CA LEU A 60 -4.28 15.23 2.48
C LEU A 60 -3.96 16.28 1.40
N ARG A 61 -3.51 15.82 0.23
CA ARG A 61 -3.25 16.65 -0.95
C ARG A 61 -3.16 15.81 -2.21
N ASP A 62 -3.47 16.40 -3.34
CA ASP A 62 -3.14 15.84 -4.65
C ASP A 62 -1.67 16.07 -4.98
N ARG A 63 -1.10 15.19 -5.80
CA ARG A 63 0.26 15.29 -6.33
C ARG A 63 0.20 15.49 -7.85
N PRO A 64 1.04 16.38 -8.41
CA PRO A 64 1.11 16.54 -9.86
C PRO A 64 1.64 15.26 -10.50
N ILE A 65 1.01 14.82 -11.59
CA ILE A 65 1.44 13.67 -12.37
C ILE A 65 2.26 14.20 -13.55
N ALA A 66 3.58 14.11 -13.47
CA ALA A 66 4.46 14.60 -14.54
C ALA A 66 4.41 13.69 -15.77
N GLU A 67 4.43 12.38 -15.56
CA GLU A 67 4.40 11.35 -16.60
C GLU A 67 3.25 10.38 -16.32
N PRO A 68 2.03 10.64 -16.85
CA PRO A 68 0.87 9.82 -16.56
C PRO A 68 0.89 8.49 -17.32
N GLN A 69 1.60 8.40 -18.45
CA GLN A 69 1.60 7.22 -19.31
C GLN A 69 2.73 6.27 -18.89
N GLY A 70 2.36 5.07 -18.47
CA GLY A 70 3.27 3.95 -18.27
C GLY A 70 3.11 2.88 -19.34
N ASP A 71 3.87 1.79 -19.20
CA ASP A 71 3.76 0.61 -20.07
C ASP A 71 2.49 -0.19 -19.74
N GLY A 72 1.47 -0.10 -20.58
CA GLY A 72 0.19 -0.78 -20.39
C GLY A 72 -0.77 -0.15 -19.37
N PHE A 73 -0.46 1.05 -18.85
CA PHE A 73 -1.33 1.77 -17.90
C PHE A 73 -1.23 3.30 -17.98
N LEU A 74 -2.26 3.97 -17.49
CA LEU A 74 -2.35 5.42 -17.31
C LEU A 74 -2.56 5.73 -15.82
N VAL A 75 -1.69 6.54 -15.22
CA VAL A 75 -1.89 7.11 -13.88
C VAL A 75 -2.96 8.20 -13.99
N VAL A 76 -4.11 7.95 -13.38
CA VAL A 76 -5.27 8.86 -13.40
C VAL A 76 -5.39 9.67 -12.11
N GLU A 77 -4.73 9.24 -11.04
CA GLU A 77 -4.73 9.95 -9.75
C GLU A 77 -3.44 9.65 -8.99
N ASP A 78 -2.83 10.68 -8.43
CA ASP A 78 -1.75 10.58 -7.47
C ASP A 78 -2.05 11.53 -6.30
N SER A 79 -2.10 11.00 -5.08
CA SER A 79 -2.47 11.77 -3.89
C SER A 79 -1.79 11.26 -2.64
N GLU A 80 -1.57 12.16 -1.69
CA GLU A 80 -1.22 11.79 -0.32
C GLU A 80 -2.48 11.65 0.52
N VAL A 81 -2.54 10.56 1.28
CA VAL A 81 -3.69 10.20 2.11
C VAL A 81 -3.21 9.76 3.50
N SER A 82 -4.10 9.82 4.48
CA SER A 82 -3.92 9.21 5.80
C SER A 82 -4.99 8.16 6.07
N LEU A 83 -4.64 7.13 6.83
CA LEU A 83 -5.61 6.14 7.28
C LEU A 83 -6.56 6.78 8.30
N VAL A 84 -7.86 6.76 8.00
CA VAL A 84 -8.90 7.14 8.96
C VAL A 84 -9.17 5.95 9.86
N SER A 85 -8.49 5.93 11.00
CA SER A 85 -8.57 4.84 11.97
C SER A 85 -9.31 5.26 13.24
N LYS A 86 -10.02 4.31 13.85
CA LYS A 86 -10.35 4.40 15.28
C LYS A 86 -9.04 4.38 16.09
N ALA A 87 -9.03 4.99 17.28
CA ALA A 87 -7.82 5.23 18.09
C ALA A 87 -6.86 4.03 18.25
N ALA A 88 -7.37 2.79 18.22
CA ALA A 88 -6.58 1.56 18.36
C ALA A 88 -5.84 1.10 17.10
N CYS A 89 -6.16 1.62 15.91
CA CYS A 89 -5.57 1.19 14.62
C CYS A 89 -4.85 2.34 13.91
N LYS A 90 -4.12 3.16 14.67
CA LYS A 90 -3.45 4.34 14.12
C LYS A 90 -2.22 3.92 13.32
N LEU A 91 -2.18 4.35 12.06
CA LEU A 91 -0.98 4.27 11.23
C LEU A 91 -0.29 5.64 11.28
N PRO A 92 0.86 5.80 11.96
CA PRO A 92 1.47 7.10 12.24
C PRO A 92 2.25 7.68 11.06
N MET A 93 1.85 7.34 9.83
CA MET A 93 2.55 7.72 8.61
C MET A 93 1.56 8.07 7.51
N ARG A 94 2.00 8.97 6.63
CA ARG A 94 1.28 9.31 5.41
C ARG A 94 1.44 8.16 4.41
N LEU A 95 0.43 8.00 3.57
CA LEU A 95 0.47 7.08 2.45
C LEU A 95 0.31 7.87 1.16
N ARG A 96 0.81 7.33 0.06
CA ARG A 96 0.50 7.76 -1.29
C ARG A 96 -0.50 6.79 -1.90
N ARG A 97 -1.57 7.33 -2.48
CA ARG A 97 -2.57 6.61 -3.24
C ARG A 97 -2.39 6.90 -4.72
N LEU A 98 -2.17 5.85 -5.49
CA LEU A 98 -2.13 5.88 -6.94
C LEU A 98 -3.36 5.17 -7.49
N ARG A 99 -4.04 5.80 -8.46
CA ARG A 99 -5.02 5.10 -9.29
C ARG A 99 -4.48 4.99 -10.69
N VAL A 100 -4.45 3.76 -11.18
CA VAL A 100 -3.94 3.42 -12.51
C VAL A 100 -5.05 2.74 -13.30
N GLN A 101 -5.31 3.25 -14.48
CA GLN A 101 -6.18 2.61 -15.46
C GLN A 101 -5.31 1.74 -16.36
N ARG A 102 -5.62 0.44 -16.42
CA ARG A 102 -4.97 -0.49 -17.36
C ARG A 102 -5.55 -0.32 -18.75
N GLU A 103 -4.78 -0.66 -19.77
CA GLU A 103 -5.28 -0.71 -21.17
C GLU A 103 -6.51 -1.62 -21.33
N THR A 104 -6.64 -2.65 -20.49
CA THR A 104 -7.80 -3.55 -20.46
C THR A 104 -9.09 -2.86 -19.97
N GLY A 105 -9.02 -1.61 -19.51
CA GLY A 105 -10.15 -0.79 -19.07
C GLY A 105 -10.36 -0.74 -17.56
N ASP A 106 -9.78 -1.66 -16.79
CA ASP A 106 -9.94 -1.69 -15.34
C ASP A 106 -9.06 -0.66 -14.62
N THR A 107 -9.61 -0.04 -13.57
CA THR A 107 -8.84 0.83 -12.67
C THR A 107 -8.41 0.08 -11.42
N ILE A 108 -7.11 0.12 -11.11
CA ILE A 108 -6.54 -0.39 -9.86
C ILE A 108 -6.20 0.79 -8.96
N THR A 109 -6.41 0.63 -7.66
CA THR A 109 -5.87 1.55 -6.64
C THR A 109 -4.73 0.87 -5.92
N LEU A 110 -3.62 1.60 -5.77
CA LEU A 110 -2.43 1.19 -5.04
C LEU A 110 -2.21 2.16 -3.88
N LEU A 111 -1.67 1.63 -2.78
CA LEU A 111 -1.21 2.36 -1.61
C LEU A 111 0.26 2.04 -1.35
N THR A 112 1.03 3.07 -1.03
CA THR A 112 2.45 2.94 -0.69
C THR A 112 2.85 3.94 0.39
N ASN A 113 3.91 3.65 1.13
CA ASN A 113 4.58 4.60 2.02
C ASN A 113 5.69 5.40 1.31
N ASP A 114 5.93 5.15 0.03
CA ASP A 114 6.85 5.92 -0.81
C ASP A 114 6.20 7.25 -1.23
N LEU A 115 6.75 8.36 -0.74
CA LEU A 115 6.30 9.71 -1.03
C LEU A 115 7.24 10.45 -1.98
N GLU A 116 8.34 9.85 -2.41
CA GLU A 116 9.44 10.56 -3.07
C GLU A 116 9.62 10.14 -4.53
N ARG A 117 9.45 8.86 -4.86
CA ARG A 117 9.69 8.39 -6.23
C ARG A 117 8.68 8.99 -7.22
N SER A 118 9.18 9.50 -8.34
CA SER A 118 8.41 10.06 -9.45
C SER A 118 7.98 8.97 -10.41
#